data_AF-A0A820KG30-F1
#
_entry.id   AF-A0A820KG30-F1
#
_cell.length_a   1.000
_cell.length_b   1.000
_cell.length_c   1.000
_cell.angle_alpha   90.00
_cell.angle_beta   90.00
_cell.angle_gamma   90.00
#
_symmetry.space_group_name_H-M   'P 1'
#
loop_
_entity.id
_entity.type
_entity.pdbx_description
1 polymer ?
#
loop_
_entity_poly.entity_id
_entity_poly.type
_entity_poly.pdbx_seq_one_letter_code
_entity_poly.pdbx_strand_id
1 'polypeptide(L)' 'MIEVKNGKAISVYSNFPEENEVIIPLGTRLRVVSDALDHASLNVIHLHELVDENDQELTSSFANMGVTTSIKPQM' A
#
# COMPACT_ATOMS: atom_id res chain seq x y z
N MET A 1 -1.80 -4.68 2.26
CA MET A 1 -0.92 -3.95 3.21
C MET A 1 -1.60 -2.66 3.63
N ILE A 2 -1.43 -2.22 4.87
CA ILE A 2 -2.03 -0.98 5.37
C ILE A 2 -0.93 -0.14 6.02
N GLU A 3 -0.75 1.09 5.55
CA GLU A 3 0.16 2.09 6.11
C GLU A 3 -0.68 3.15 6.83
N VAL A 4 -0.45 3.32 8.14
CA VAL A 4 -1.27 4.15 9.02
C VAL A 4 -0.41 4.78 10.10
N LYS A 5 -0.55 6.08 10.31
CA LYS A 5 0.14 6.89 11.33
C LYS A 5 -0.63 6.93 12.64
N ASN A 6 -1.97 6.93 12.59
CA ASN A 6 -2.83 7.07 13.77
C ASN A 6 -3.26 5.74 14.41
N GLY A 7 -2.68 4.62 13.99
CA GLY A 7 -2.95 3.29 14.55
C GLY A 7 -2.59 3.21 16.04
N LYS A 8 -3.37 2.47 16.82
CA LYS A 8 -3.12 2.21 18.24
C LYS A 8 -2.79 0.74 18.45
N ALA A 9 -1.58 0.45 18.90
CA ALA A 9 -1.21 -0.90 19.31
C ALA A 9 -2.02 -1.29 20.57
N ILE A 10 -2.65 -2.45 20.53
CA ILE A 10 -3.47 -2.95 21.64
C ILE A 10 -3.01 -4.28 22.21
N SER A 11 -1.88 -4.82 21.73
CA SER A 11 -1.26 -6.05 22.23
C SER A 11 -0.91 -6.04 23.73
N VAL A 12 -0.91 -4.87 24.39
CA VAL A 12 -0.74 -4.78 25.86
C VAL A 12 -2.06 -5.04 26.60
N TYR A 13 -3.20 -4.80 25.96
CA TYR A 13 -4.54 -4.92 26.54
C TYR A 13 -5.23 -6.25 26.16
N SER A 14 -5.07 -6.68 24.91
CA SER A 14 -5.61 -7.91 24.37
C SER A 14 -4.58 -8.49 23.41
N ASN A 15 -4.28 -9.78 23.54
CA ASN A 15 -3.21 -10.42 22.79
C ASN A 15 -3.41 -11.93 22.66
N PHE A 16 -4.60 -12.35 22.23
CA PHE A 16 -4.88 -13.77 22.00
C PHE A 16 -4.96 -14.04 20.49
N PRO A 17 -4.20 -14.99 19.91
CA PRO A 17 -3.18 -15.85 20.52
C PRO A 17 -1.75 -15.35 20.26
N GLU A 18 -1.30 -14.27 20.88
CA GLU A 18 0.04 -13.67 20.64
C GLU A 18 0.14 -12.86 19.33
N GLU A 19 -0.88 -12.07 19.02
CA GLU A 19 -0.93 -11.17 17.88
C GLU A 19 -0.46 -9.73 18.17
N ASN A 20 0.21 -9.13 17.18
CA ASN A 20 0.58 -7.72 17.18
C ASN A 20 -0.58 -6.86 16.63
N GLU A 21 -1.68 -6.80 17.39
CA GLU A 21 -2.90 -6.13 16.99
C GLU A 21 -2.79 -4.60 17.09
N VAL A 22 -3.25 -3.94 16.02
CA VAL A 22 -3.33 -2.48 15.90
C VAL A 22 -4.75 -2.10 15.49
N ILE A 23 -5.39 -1.23 16.29
CA ILE A 23 -6.70 -0.66 15.95
C ILE A 23 -6.50 0.63 15.15
N ILE A 24 -7.20 0.72 14.02
CA ILE A 24 -7.33 1.95 13.23
C ILE A 24 -8.55 2.72 13.76
N PRO A 25 -8.38 3.95 14.28
CA PRO A 25 -9.49 4.72 14.84
C PRO A 25 -10.61 4.99 13.84
N LEU A 26 -11.84 5.11 14.36
CA LEU A 26 -12.98 5.53 13.54
C LEU A 26 -12.74 6.92 12.95
N GLY A 27 -13.20 7.12 11.71
CA GLY A 27 -12.99 8.36 10.96
C GLY A 27 -11.66 8.43 10.21
N THR A 28 -10.76 7.46 10.39
CA THR A 28 -9.55 7.34 9.56
C THR A 28 -9.93 7.18 8.09
N ARG A 29 -9.37 8.02 7.22
CA ARG A 29 -9.58 7.96 5.77
C ARG A 29 -8.42 7.21 5.13
N LEU A 30 -8.72 6.21 4.31
CA LEU A 30 -7.74 5.39 3.61
C LEU A 30 -7.89 5.57 2.10
N ARG A 31 -6.77 5.63 1.38
CA ARG A 31 -6.71 5.64 -0.09
C ARG A 31 -6.05 4.36 -0.59
N VAL A 32 -6.57 3.82 -1.70
CA VAL A 32 -5.91 2.75 -2.45
C VAL A 32 -4.73 3.34 -3.22
N VAL A 33 -3.52 2.84 -2.98
CA VAL A 33 -2.29 3.42 -3.57
C VAL A 33 -1.77 2.69 -4.79
N SER A 34 -2.20 1.44 -5.01
CA SER A 34 -1.82 0.63 -6.15
C SER A 34 -3.02 -0.15 -6.67
N ASP A 35 -2.95 -0.57 -7.93
CA ASP A 35 -3.90 -1.53 -8.46
C ASP A 35 -3.92 -2.79 -7.59
N ALA A 36 -5.10 -3.39 -7.47
CA ALA A 36 -5.24 -4.65 -6.77
C ALA A 36 -4.43 -5.72 -7.50
N LEU A 37 -3.64 -6.48 -6.74
CA LEU A 37 -2.94 -7.64 -7.28
C LEU A 37 -3.81 -8.88 -7.03
N ASP A 38 -4.39 -9.39 -8.11
CA ASP A 38 -5.08 -10.67 -8.08
C ASP A 38 -4.02 -11.78 -8.14
N HIS A 39 -3.89 -12.54 -7.05
CA HIS A 39 -2.95 -13.66 -6.98
C HIS A 39 -3.65 -14.90 -6.44
N ALA A 40 -3.73 -15.94 -7.29
CA ALA A 40 -4.47 -17.16 -7.03
C ALA A 40 -5.95 -16.86 -6.67
N SER A 41 -6.37 -17.14 -5.44
CA SER A 41 -7.72 -16.86 -4.92
C SER A 41 -7.76 -15.65 -3.98
N LEU A 42 -6.73 -14.80 -4.00
CA LEU A 42 -6.59 -13.65 -3.11
C LEU A 42 -6.57 -12.34 -3.89
N ASN A 43 -7.26 -11.34 -3.37
CA ASN A 43 -7.20 -9.96 -3.84
C ASN A 43 -6.35 -9.16 -2.87
N VAL A 44 -5.15 -8.78 -3.29
CA VAL A 44 -4.22 -8.01 -2.45
C VAL A 44 -4.40 -6.53 -2.73
N ILE A 45 -4.78 -5.78 -1.68
CA ILE A 45 -4.99 -4.33 -1.74
C ILE A 45 -3.98 -3.62 -0.85
N HIS A 46 -3.42 -2.51 -1.34
CA HIS A 46 -2.56 -1.63 -0.56
C HIS A 46 -3.32 -0.33 -0.22
N LEU A 47 -3.43 -0.03 1.07
CA LEU A 47 -4.10 1.14 1.63
C LEU A 47 -3.11 2.05 2.38
N HIS A 48 -3.26 3.36 2.21
CA HIS A 48 -2.50 4.39 2.93
C HIS A 48 -3.44 5.39 3.61
N GLU A 49 -3.13 5.78 4.84
CA GLU A 49 -3.87 6.80 5.59
C GLU A 49 -3.69 8.20 5.00
N LEU A 50 -4.77 8.96 4.89
CA LEU A 50 -4.73 10.38 4.54
C LEU A 50 -4.55 11.21 5.81
N VAL A 51 -3.41 11.88 5.97
CA VAL A 51 -3.07 12.65 7.18
C VAL A 51 -3.44 14.13 7.00
N ASP A 52 -3.42 14.65 5.77
CA ASP A 52 -3.95 15.96 5.38
C ASP A 52 -4.71 15.92 4.03
N GLU A 53 -5.61 16.89 3.80
CA GLU A 53 -6.33 17.02 2.50
C GLU A 53 -5.39 17.28 1.31
N ASN A 54 -4.13 17.62 1.59
CA ASN A 54 -3.10 17.99 0.61
C ASN A 54 -2.01 16.93 0.42
N ASP A 55 -2.15 15.73 1.00
CA ASP A 55 -1.24 14.61 0.77
C ASP A 55 -1.43 14.04 -0.65
N GLN A 56 -0.90 14.78 -1.62
CA GLN A 56 -0.54 14.30 -2.94
C GLN A 56 0.92 13.84 -2.91
N GLU A 57 1.21 12.69 -2.29
CA GLU A 57 2.50 12.05 -2.51
C GLU A 57 2.44 11.08 -3.69
N LEU A 58 3.07 11.57 -4.78
CA LEU A 58 3.85 10.85 -5.78
C LEU A 58 3.38 9.42 -6.11
N THR A 59 2.39 9.33 -7.00
CA THR A 59 2.23 8.15 -7.87
C THR A 59 3.49 8.04 -8.72
N SER A 60 4.46 7.23 -8.27
CA SER A 60 5.64 6.94 -9.06
C SER A 60 5.23 6.05 -10.24
N SER A 61 4.88 6.68 -11.36
CA SER A 61 4.69 6.05 -12.66
C SER A 61 6.01 5.49 -13.19
N PHE A 62 6.53 4.44 -12.56
CA PHE A 62 7.66 3.67 -13.07
C PHE A 62 7.26 2.60 -14.09
N ALA A 63 5.96 2.42 -14.34
CA ALA A 63 5.44 1.37 -15.22
C ALA A 63 5.68 1.59 -16.73
N ASN A 64 6.16 2.76 -17.17
CA ASN A 64 6.28 3.10 -18.60
C ASN A 64 7.71 3.33 -19.13
N MET A 65 8.77 3.03 -18.38
CA MET A 65 10.10 2.91 -19.00
C MET A 65 10.23 1.56 -19.72
N GLY A 66 9.53 1.45 -20.84
CA GLY A 66 9.83 0.45 -21.86
C GLY A 66 11.24 0.70 -22.38
N VAL A 67 12.20 -0.08 -21.92
CA VAL A 67 13.55 -0.14 -22.47
C VAL A 67 13.44 -0.74 -23.88
N THR A 68 13.25 0.12 -24.89
CA THR A 68 13.43 -0.27 -26.29
C THR A 68 14.92 -0.33 -26.60
N THR A 69 15.54 -1.48 -26.32
CA THR A 69 16.85 -1.80 -26.90
C THR A 69 16.69 -1.93 -28.41
N SER A 70 17.08 -0.87 -29.13
CA SER A 70 17.25 -0.89 -30.58
C SER A 70 18.42 -1.82 -30.93
N ILE A 71 18.12 -3.04 -31.37
CA ILE A 71 19.10 -3.93 -31.98
C ILE A 71 19.25 -3.49 -33.44
N LYS A 72 20.40 -2.89 -33.78
CA LYS A 72 20.77 -2.57 -35.16
C LYS A 72 21.43 -3.82 -35.78
N PRO A 73 20.93 -4.39 -36.88
CA PRO A 73 21.63 -5.47 -37.56
C PRO A 73 22.86 -4.88 -38.26
N GLN A 74 24.05 -5.38 -37.91
CA GLN A 74 25.26 -5.10 -38.68
C GLN A 74 25.25 -5.99 -39.93
N MET A 75 25.40 -5.34 -41.09
CA MET A 75 25.75 -5.96 -42.37
C MET A 75 27.18 -6.50 -42.33
#